data_AF-A0A7C2N056-F1
#
_entry.id   AF-A0A7C2N056-F1
#
_cell.length_a   1.000
_cell.length_b   1.000
_cell.length_c   1.000
_cell.angle_alpha   90.00
_cell.angle_beta   90.00
_cell.angle_gamma   90.00
#
_symmetry.space_group_name_H-M   'P 1'
#
loop_
_entity.id
_entity.type
_entity.pdbx_description
1 polymer ?
#
loop_
_entity_poly.entity_id
_entity_poly.type
_entity_poly.pdbx_seq_one_letter_code
_entity_poly.pdbx_strand_id
1 'polypeptide(L)'
;MLMIIDLGLLHIHRDRELRSLAIQIELANSIVRRSEIHRLVAVAPMKVKGLEYLELSARRSGYDIHISPLERVVDIYSIRRAIVLDPYGDQDLRPEDLAWAEAIIIGGIVDRTPIKRATRMLRDMNIPWAPTMRISLRGSIVGVPGEINSIVAIVSRAIETGDLEGAIREAQPARDAVLRASIEIQRILRKTNKDLGFYDLMEIYRSLKTWLNLDELGMLRALIRCGRRDLADLWRRSYMTEKPPQGLESKLYV
;
A
#
# COMPACT_ATOMS: atom_id res chain seq x y z
N MET A 1 6.24 -14.19 12.68
CA MET A 1 4.92 -13.85 12.09
C MET A 1 4.87 -14.30 10.65
N LEU A 2 3.78 -14.94 10.23
CA LEU A 2 3.57 -15.44 8.87
C LEU A 2 2.80 -14.43 8.03
N MET A 3 3.28 -14.11 6.83
CA MET A 3 2.57 -13.31 5.84
C MET A 3 2.01 -14.23 4.77
N ILE A 4 0.69 -14.28 4.66
CA ILE A 4 -0.03 -15.15 3.74
C ILE A 4 -0.60 -14.31 2.60
N ILE A 5 -0.23 -14.63 1.37
CA ILE A 5 -0.86 -14.05 0.18
C ILE A 5 -1.96 -15.00 -0.30
N ASP A 6 -3.23 -14.60 -0.13
CA ASP A 6 -4.40 -15.37 -0.54
C ASP A 6 -4.67 -15.20 -2.04
N LEU A 7 -4.41 -16.25 -2.79
CA LEU A 7 -4.57 -16.33 -4.23
C LEU A 7 -5.92 -16.94 -4.65
N GLY A 8 -6.92 -16.97 -3.76
CA GLY A 8 -8.26 -17.52 -4.01
C GLY A 8 -8.98 -16.96 -5.23
N LEU A 9 -8.60 -15.76 -5.67
CA LEU A 9 -9.17 -15.06 -6.82
C LEU A 9 -8.23 -14.99 -8.03
N LEU A 10 -7.21 -15.86 -8.14
CA LEU A 10 -6.33 -15.89 -9.31
C LEU A 10 -7.09 -15.92 -10.64
N HIS A 11 -8.19 -16.67 -10.71
CA HIS A 11 -8.95 -16.92 -11.94
C HIS A 11 -9.59 -15.66 -12.56
N ILE A 12 -9.72 -14.57 -11.81
CA ILE A 12 -10.29 -13.30 -12.34
C ILE A 12 -9.24 -12.43 -13.02
N HIS A 13 -7.95 -12.74 -12.83
CA HIS A 13 -6.84 -11.96 -13.36
C HIS A 13 -6.57 -12.28 -14.83
N ARG A 14 -6.18 -11.26 -15.58
CA ARG A 14 -5.59 -11.39 -16.92
C ARG A 14 -4.12 -11.80 -16.82
N ASP A 15 -3.58 -12.40 -17.88
CA ASP A 15 -2.18 -12.84 -17.93
C ASP A 15 -1.16 -11.73 -17.56
N ARG A 16 -1.45 -10.48 -17.93
CA ARG A 16 -0.61 -9.32 -17.57
C ARG A 16 -0.65 -9.03 -16.07
N GLU A 17 -1.82 -9.17 -15.44
CA GLU A 17 -2.00 -8.94 -14.00
C GLU A 17 -1.36 -10.07 -13.20
N LEU A 18 -1.44 -11.32 -13.67
CA LEU A 18 -0.74 -12.47 -13.07
C LEU A 18 0.78 -12.30 -13.06
N ARG A 19 1.37 -11.81 -14.16
CA ARG A 19 2.80 -11.47 -14.19
C ARG A 19 3.16 -10.35 -13.22
N SER A 20 2.30 -9.34 -13.11
CA SER A 20 2.49 -8.27 -12.13
C SER A 20 2.37 -8.78 -10.69
N LEU A 21 1.43 -9.70 -10.42
CA LEU A 21 1.23 -10.33 -9.13
C LEU A 21 2.46 -11.11 -8.70
N ALA A 22 3.00 -11.93 -9.60
CA ALA A 22 4.26 -12.63 -9.39
C ALA A 22 5.36 -11.67 -8.96
N ILE A 23 5.61 -10.59 -9.73
CA ILE A 23 6.63 -9.58 -9.40
C ILE A 23 6.37 -8.94 -8.02
N GLN A 24 5.13 -8.60 -7.69
CA GLN A 24 4.82 -8.02 -6.38
C GLN A 24 5.12 -9.01 -5.24
N ILE A 25 4.86 -10.31 -5.41
CA ILE A 25 5.18 -11.31 -4.40
C ILE A 25 6.69 -11.53 -4.29
N GLU A 26 7.46 -11.47 -5.40
CA GLU A 26 8.94 -11.51 -5.34
C GLU A 26 9.50 -10.34 -4.52
N LEU A 27 9.00 -9.12 -4.78
CA LEU A 27 9.39 -7.93 -4.04
C LEU A 27 8.97 -8.02 -2.56
N ALA A 28 7.76 -8.52 -2.29
CA ALA A 28 7.29 -8.79 -0.93
C ALA A 28 8.19 -9.78 -0.19
N ASN A 29 8.59 -10.87 -0.85
CA ASN A 29 9.49 -11.85 -0.26
C ASN A 29 10.88 -11.27 0.01
N SER A 30 11.39 -10.40 -0.88
CA SER A 30 12.66 -9.69 -0.67
C SER A 30 12.64 -8.80 0.58
N ILE A 31 11.50 -8.18 0.89
CA ILE A 31 11.29 -7.43 2.13
C ILE A 31 11.31 -8.37 3.33
N VAL A 32 10.52 -9.43 3.28
CA VAL A 32 10.36 -10.39 4.39
C VAL A 32 11.66 -11.11 4.72
N ARG A 33 12.45 -11.50 3.71
CA ARG A 33 13.73 -12.20 3.89
C ARG A 33 14.81 -11.40 4.63
N ARG A 34 14.64 -10.09 4.78
CA ARG A 34 15.56 -9.25 5.58
C ARG A 34 15.28 -9.37 7.08
N SER A 35 14.15 -9.97 7.46
CA SER A 35 13.79 -10.26 8.83
C SER A 35 13.95 -11.75 9.11
N GLU A 36 14.52 -12.09 10.26
CA GLU A 36 14.63 -13.48 10.73
C GLU A 36 13.29 -14.01 11.26
N ILE A 37 12.33 -13.11 11.54
CA ILE A 37 11.08 -13.40 12.26
C ILE A 37 9.90 -13.55 11.29
N HIS A 38 10.02 -13.02 10.08
CA HIS A 38 8.95 -13.00 9.08
C HIS A 38 9.15 -14.09 8.04
N ARG A 39 8.05 -14.71 7.61
CA ARG A 39 8.03 -15.63 6.47
C ARG A 39 6.87 -15.28 5.56
N LEU A 40 7.05 -15.45 4.25
CA LEU A 40 6.00 -15.23 3.27
C LEU A 40 5.60 -16.56 2.64
N VAL A 41 4.30 -16.80 2.57
CA VAL A 41 3.72 -17.95 1.89
C VAL A 41 2.59 -17.46 0.97
N ALA A 42 2.51 -18.05 -0.22
CA ALA A 42 1.40 -17.84 -1.14
C ALA A 42 0.46 -19.05 -1.06
N VAL A 43 -0.85 -18.82 -1.11
CA VAL A 43 -1.85 -19.88 -0.93
C VAL A 43 -2.87 -19.80 -2.05
N ALA A 44 -2.96 -20.86 -2.86
CA ALA A 44 -3.97 -21.00 -3.90
C ALA A 44 -4.86 -22.22 -3.60
N PRO A 45 -6.20 -22.12 -3.68
CA PRO A 45 -7.08 -23.23 -3.31
C PRO A 45 -6.94 -24.44 -4.24
N MET A 46 -6.56 -24.21 -5.51
CA MET A 46 -6.37 -25.25 -6.52
C MET A 46 -5.43 -24.77 -7.63
N LYS A 47 -4.96 -25.69 -8.47
CA LYS A 47 -4.24 -25.35 -9.70
C LYS A 47 -5.19 -24.69 -10.69
N VAL A 48 -4.91 -23.44 -11.04
CA VAL A 48 -5.62 -22.68 -12.06
C VAL A 48 -4.64 -22.13 -13.10
N LYS A 49 -5.15 -21.79 -14.29
CA LYS A 49 -4.34 -21.12 -15.32
C LYS A 49 -3.69 -19.87 -14.75
N GLY A 50 -2.39 -19.70 -14.99
CA GLY A 50 -1.63 -18.55 -14.51
C GLY A 50 -0.88 -18.80 -13.21
N LEU A 51 -1.21 -19.87 -12.48
CA LEU A 51 -0.44 -20.29 -11.31
C LEU A 51 1.01 -20.65 -11.70
N GLU A 52 1.27 -21.06 -12.94
CA GLU A 52 2.64 -21.34 -13.41
C GLU A 52 3.58 -20.13 -13.30
N TYR A 53 3.06 -18.90 -13.46
CA TYR A 53 3.86 -17.68 -13.27
C TYR A 53 4.31 -17.52 -11.81
N LEU A 54 3.42 -17.88 -10.88
CA LEU A 54 3.63 -17.82 -9.44
C LEU A 54 4.57 -18.94 -9.00
N GLU A 55 4.40 -20.17 -9.51
CA GLU A 55 5.32 -21.28 -9.24
C GLU A 55 6.74 -21.00 -9.73
N LEU A 56 6.90 -20.42 -10.94
CA LEU A 56 8.21 -20.01 -11.45
C LEU A 56 8.83 -18.92 -10.58
N SER A 57 8.02 -17.95 -10.18
CA SER A 57 8.40 -16.86 -9.28
C SER A 57 8.85 -17.38 -7.91
N ALA A 58 8.11 -18.31 -7.31
CA ALA A 58 8.43 -18.99 -6.07
C ALA A 58 9.80 -19.68 -6.15
N ARG A 59 10.06 -20.42 -7.23
CA ARG A 59 11.37 -21.08 -7.45
C ARG A 59 12.53 -20.10 -7.53
N ARG A 60 12.32 -18.92 -8.15
CA ARG A 60 13.37 -17.90 -8.29
C ARG A 60 13.63 -17.15 -6.99
N SER A 61 12.58 -16.78 -6.26
CA SER A 61 12.67 -15.90 -5.09
C SER A 61 12.72 -16.66 -3.75
N GLY A 62 12.33 -17.93 -3.73
CA GLY A 62 12.39 -18.82 -2.58
C GLY A 62 11.27 -18.61 -1.56
N TYR A 63 10.07 -18.24 -1.99
CA TYR A 63 8.87 -18.28 -1.12
C TYR A 63 8.09 -19.57 -1.33
N ASP A 64 7.36 -20.02 -0.32
CA ASP A 64 6.54 -21.23 -0.42
C ASP A 64 5.21 -20.93 -1.10
N ILE A 65 4.74 -21.87 -1.93
CA ILE A 65 3.39 -21.84 -2.49
C ILE A 65 2.64 -23.10 -2.09
N HIS A 66 1.51 -22.92 -1.42
CA HIS A 66 0.61 -23.99 -1.00
C HIS A 66 -0.57 -24.06 -1.96
N ILE A 67 -0.79 -25.24 -2.55
CA ILE A 67 -1.95 -25.53 -3.37
C ILE A 67 -2.94 -26.28 -2.50
N SER A 68 -3.72 -25.52 -1.73
CA SER A 68 -4.62 -26.00 -0.69
C SER A 68 -5.61 -24.89 -0.32
N PRO A 69 -6.83 -25.22 0.13
CA PRO A 69 -7.70 -24.25 0.78
C PRO A 69 -6.98 -23.52 1.92
N LEU A 70 -7.33 -22.25 2.12
CA LEU A 70 -6.67 -21.37 3.09
C LEU A 70 -6.82 -21.91 4.52
N GLU A 71 -7.99 -22.46 4.88
CA GLU A 71 -8.22 -23.05 6.20
C GLU A 71 -7.23 -24.16 6.52
N ARG A 72 -6.87 -24.97 5.53
CA ARG A 72 -5.93 -26.08 5.72
C ARG A 72 -4.50 -25.59 5.89
N VAL A 73 -4.12 -24.50 5.23
CA VAL A 73 -2.80 -23.86 5.47
C VAL A 73 -2.75 -23.28 6.88
N VAL A 74 -3.83 -22.63 7.32
CA VAL A 74 -3.97 -22.12 8.68
C VAL A 74 -3.81 -23.23 9.72
N ASP A 75 -4.40 -24.41 9.49
CA ASP A 75 -4.25 -25.59 10.34
C ASP A 75 -2.81 -26.13 10.34
N ILE A 76 -2.17 -26.25 9.17
CA ILE A 76 -0.78 -26.74 9.01
C ILE A 76 0.19 -25.90 9.85
N TYR A 77 0.03 -24.57 9.81
CA TYR A 77 0.86 -23.65 10.58
C TYR A 77 0.33 -23.41 12.02
N SER A 78 -0.74 -24.11 12.42
CA SER A 78 -1.37 -24.01 13.75
C SER A 78 -1.70 -22.57 14.17
N ILE A 79 -2.16 -21.76 13.22
CA ILE A 79 -2.42 -20.34 13.39
C ILE A 79 -3.72 -20.15 14.18
N ARG A 80 -3.65 -19.46 15.31
CA ARG A 80 -4.81 -19.15 16.18
C ARG A 80 -5.18 -17.68 16.17
N ARG A 81 -4.24 -16.81 15.79
CA ARG A 81 -4.43 -15.35 15.72
C ARG A 81 -4.03 -14.85 14.35
N ALA A 82 -5.02 -14.56 13.50
CA ALA A 82 -4.81 -14.03 12.17
C ALA A 82 -5.56 -12.72 11.98
N ILE A 83 -5.04 -11.84 11.14
CA ILE A 83 -5.73 -10.65 10.66
C ILE A 83 -5.81 -10.71 9.15
N VAL A 84 -7.00 -10.45 8.60
CA VAL A 84 -7.20 -10.30 7.16
C VAL A 84 -7.19 -8.81 6.80
N LEU A 85 -6.28 -8.40 5.92
CA LEU A 85 -6.21 -7.04 5.42
C LEU A 85 -7.18 -6.84 4.26
N ASP A 86 -8.16 -5.97 4.47
CA ASP A 86 -9.16 -5.56 3.49
C ASP A 86 -9.26 -4.03 3.53
N PRO A 87 -9.13 -3.33 2.39
CA PRO A 87 -9.38 -1.88 2.31
C PRO A 87 -10.77 -1.47 2.84
N TYR A 88 -11.73 -2.39 2.85
CA TYR A 88 -13.08 -2.21 3.39
C TYR A 88 -13.31 -2.94 4.73
N GLY A 89 -12.24 -3.22 5.48
CA GLY A 89 -12.31 -3.77 6.83
C GLY A 89 -13.11 -2.87 7.78
N ASP A 90 -13.69 -3.49 8.81
CA ASP A 90 -14.61 -2.82 9.73
C ASP A 90 -13.87 -1.93 10.75
N GLN A 91 -12.57 -2.19 10.96
CA GLN A 91 -11.73 -1.50 11.93
C GLN A 91 -10.39 -1.09 11.31
N ASP A 92 -9.84 0.03 11.79
CA ASP A 92 -8.49 0.48 11.44
C ASP A 92 -7.46 -0.38 12.17
N LEU A 93 -6.46 -0.88 11.43
CA LEU A 93 -5.33 -1.64 11.97
C LEU A 93 -4.49 -0.74 12.87
N ARG A 94 -4.08 -1.25 14.04
CA ARG A 94 -3.16 -0.57 14.96
C ARG A 94 -1.90 -1.41 15.21
N PRO A 95 -0.81 -0.79 15.69
CA PRO A 95 0.42 -1.52 16.01
C PRO A 95 0.21 -2.67 17.00
N GLU A 96 -0.70 -2.52 17.97
CA GLU A 96 -0.99 -3.55 18.97
C GLU A 96 -1.66 -4.79 18.35
N ASP A 97 -2.46 -4.59 17.30
CA ASP A 97 -3.11 -5.69 16.58
C ASP A 97 -2.06 -6.52 15.82
N LEU A 98 -1.03 -5.86 15.28
CA LEU A 98 0.12 -6.53 14.64
C LEU A 98 0.96 -7.33 15.62
N ALA A 99 1.16 -6.82 16.84
CA ALA A 99 1.88 -7.55 17.90
C ALA A 99 1.10 -8.78 18.40
N TRP A 100 -0.24 -8.74 18.35
CA TRP A 100 -1.11 -9.87 18.70
C TRP A 100 -1.14 -10.96 17.63
N ALA A 101 -1.03 -10.59 16.35
CA ALA A 101 -1.19 -11.52 15.24
C ALA A 101 -0.02 -12.49 15.05
N GLU A 102 -0.35 -13.77 14.82
CA GLU A 102 0.62 -14.78 14.37
C GLU A 102 0.74 -14.76 12.84
N ALA A 103 -0.35 -14.41 12.16
CA ALA A 103 -0.41 -14.30 10.71
C ALA A 103 -1.16 -13.07 10.20
N ILE A 104 -0.67 -12.50 9.10
CA ILE A 104 -1.32 -11.44 8.34
C ILE A 104 -1.67 -11.98 6.96
N ILE A 105 -2.94 -11.87 6.58
CA ILE A 105 -3.47 -12.40 5.33
C ILE A 105 -3.77 -11.23 4.41
N ILE A 106 -3.18 -11.25 3.22
CA ILE A 106 -3.25 -10.20 2.20
C ILE A 106 -3.87 -10.80 0.95
N GLY A 107 -4.92 -10.18 0.42
CA GLY A 107 -5.50 -10.61 -0.85
C GLY A 107 -4.52 -10.45 -2.01
N GLY A 108 -4.37 -11.50 -2.82
CA GLY A 108 -3.54 -11.52 -4.02
C GLY A 108 -4.18 -10.85 -5.23
N ILE A 109 -4.93 -9.75 -5.04
CA ILE A 109 -5.62 -9.05 -6.12
C ILE A 109 -4.79 -7.87 -6.60
N VAL A 110 -4.44 -7.84 -7.89
CA VAL A 110 -3.71 -6.74 -8.53
C VAL A 110 -4.68 -5.82 -9.26
N ASP A 111 -5.55 -5.15 -8.53
CA ASP A 111 -6.47 -4.16 -9.10
C ASP A 111 -6.13 -2.74 -8.67
N ARG A 112 -6.29 -1.78 -9.60
CA ARG A 112 -6.33 -0.34 -9.26
C ARG A 112 -7.55 0.04 -8.42
N THR A 113 -8.56 -0.83 -8.39
CA THR A 113 -9.78 -0.65 -7.60
C THR A 113 -10.15 -2.00 -7.00
N PRO A 114 -9.92 -2.21 -5.69
CA PRO A 114 -10.22 -3.47 -5.04
C PRO A 114 -11.69 -3.84 -5.24
N ILE A 115 -11.95 -5.08 -5.66
CA ILE A 115 -13.32 -5.60 -5.77
C ILE A 115 -13.93 -5.58 -4.37
N LYS A 116 -14.96 -4.76 -4.20
CA LYS A 116 -15.64 -4.58 -2.91
C LYS A 116 -16.07 -5.94 -2.36
N ARG A 117 -15.71 -6.20 -1.10
CA ARG A 117 -16.07 -7.40 -0.32
C ARG A 117 -15.46 -8.73 -0.80
N ALA A 118 -14.64 -8.75 -1.83
CA ALA A 118 -14.01 -9.98 -2.32
C ALA A 118 -13.16 -10.67 -1.23
N THR A 119 -12.28 -9.92 -0.57
CA THR A 119 -11.48 -10.39 0.56
C THR A 119 -12.35 -10.83 1.73
N ARG A 120 -13.41 -10.08 2.05
CA ARG A 120 -14.37 -10.44 3.11
C ARG A 120 -15.06 -11.78 2.82
N MET A 121 -15.52 -12.00 1.58
CA MET A 121 -16.15 -13.26 1.18
C MET A 121 -15.19 -14.45 1.31
N LEU A 122 -13.93 -14.30 0.86
CA LEU A 122 -12.91 -15.34 1.04
C LEU A 122 -12.65 -15.63 2.52
N ARG A 123 -12.58 -14.59 3.36
CA ARG A 123 -12.44 -14.75 4.81
C ARG A 123 -13.62 -15.50 5.40
N ASP A 124 -14.85 -15.12 5.08
CA ASP A 124 -16.06 -15.73 5.65
C ASP A 124 -16.18 -17.22 5.29
N MET A 125 -15.71 -17.63 4.10
CA MET A 125 -15.73 -19.02 3.67
C MET A 125 -14.64 -19.88 4.33
N ASN A 126 -13.43 -19.34 4.51
CA ASN A 126 -12.27 -20.13 4.91
C ASN A 126 -11.92 -19.96 6.40
N ILE A 127 -11.98 -18.75 6.92
CA ILE A 127 -11.51 -18.40 8.28
C ILE A 127 -12.41 -17.32 8.91
N PRO A 128 -13.71 -17.63 9.14
CA PRO A 128 -14.70 -16.65 9.58
C PRO A 128 -14.36 -15.98 10.91
N TRP A 129 -13.57 -16.64 11.76
CA TRP A 129 -13.12 -16.16 13.06
C TRP A 129 -12.07 -15.03 12.98
N ALA A 130 -11.39 -14.87 11.84
CA ALA A 130 -10.32 -13.89 11.70
C ALA A 130 -10.89 -12.48 11.49
N PRO A 131 -10.50 -11.47 12.30
CA PRO A 131 -10.93 -10.09 12.11
C PRO A 131 -10.45 -9.54 10.76
N THR A 132 -11.30 -8.70 10.17
CA THR A 132 -10.97 -7.96 8.95
C THR A 132 -10.62 -6.52 9.31
N MET A 133 -9.39 -6.11 9.03
CA MET A 133 -8.87 -4.78 9.35
C MET A 133 -8.41 -4.06 8.08
N ARG A 134 -8.51 -2.72 8.09
CA ARG A 134 -8.01 -1.87 7.02
C ARG A 134 -6.78 -1.09 7.48
N ILE A 135 -5.82 -0.91 6.60
CA ILE A 135 -4.75 0.06 6.81
C ILE A 135 -5.29 1.42 6.37
N SER A 136 -5.27 2.41 7.28
CA SER A 136 -5.67 3.77 6.95
C SER A 136 -4.61 4.78 7.37
N LEU A 137 -4.57 5.88 6.64
CA LEU A 137 -3.72 7.03 6.93
C LEU A 137 -4.63 8.15 7.41
N ARG A 138 -4.65 8.39 8.72
CA ARG A 138 -5.52 9.38 9.40
C ARG A 138 -7.00 9.19 9.04
N GLY A 139 -7.49 7.95 9.20
CA GLY A 139 -8.90 7.60 8.99
C GLY A 139 -9.34 7.49 7.52
N SER A 140 -8.40 7.50 6.57
CA SER A 140 -8.70 7.36 5.14
C SER A 140 -7.75 6.38 4.48
N ILE A 141 -8.29 5.53 3.59
CA ILE A 141 -7.51 4.61 2.74
C ILE A 141 -6.77 5.34 1.62
N VAL A 142 -7.13 6.59 1.33
CA VAL A 142 -6.50 7.36 0.25
C VAL A 142 -5.06 7.68 0.62
N GLY A 143 -4.12 7.35 -0.26
CA GLY A 143 -2.69 7.49 0.00
C GLY A 143 -2.06 6.25 0.63
N VAL A 144 -2.85 5.27 1.08
CA VAL A 144 -2.31 3.96 1.44
C VAL A 144 -2.07 3.18 0.15
N PRO A 145 -0.84 2.68 -0.10
CA PRO A 145 -0.56 1.91 -1.31
C PRO A 145 -1.32 0.57 -1.29
N GLY A 146 -1.82 0.15 -2.46
CA GLY A 146 -2.58 -1.09 -2.61
C GLY A 146 -1.75 -2.30 -3.06
N GLU A 147 -0.50 -2.10 -3.48
CA GLU A 147 0.34 -3.19 -3.97
C GLU A 147 0.81 -4.09 -2.82
N ILE A 148 0.85 -5.40 -3.07
CA ILE A 148 1.16 -6.41 -2.04
C ILE A 148 2.51 -6.16 -1.40
N ASN A 149 3.54 -5.85 -2.21
CA ASN A 149 4.88 -5.55 -1.70
C ASN A 149 4.88 -4.30 -0.79
N SER A 150 4.06 -3.30 -1.10
CA SER A 150 3.93 -2.10 -0.28
C SER A 150 3.20 -2.39 1.02
N ILE A 151 2.11 -3.17 0.99
CA ILE A 151 1.40 -3.62 2.19
C ILE A 151 2.32 -4.44 3.09
N VAL A 152 3.09 -5.37 2.52
CA VAL A 152 4.10 -6.15 3.25
C VAL A 152 5.18 -5.25 3.86
N ALA A 153 5.66 -4.24 3.13
CA ALA A 153 6.60 -3.27 3.67
C ALA A 153 6.03 -2.50 4.86
N ILE A 154 4.77 -2.05 4.76
CA ILE A 154 4.07 -1.33 5.84
C ILE A 154 3.98 -2.21 7.08
N VAL A 155 3.50 -3.44 6.92
CA VAL A 155 3.29 -4.36 8.04
C VAL A 155 4.62 -4.72 8.71
N SER A 156 5.64 -5.12 7.93
CA SER A 156 6.96 -5.44 8.48
C SER A 156 7.54 -4.25 9.24
N ARG A 157 7.50 -3.06 8.65
CA ARG A 157 8.07 -1.86 9.25
C ARG A 157 7.32 -1.45 10.52
N ALA A 158 6.00 -1.50 10.51
CA ALA A 158 5.17 -1.16 11.66
C ALA A 158 5.40 -2.11 12.84
N ILE A 159 5.71 -3.39 12.58
CA ILE A 159 6.09 -4.34 13.64
C ILE A 159 7.46 -3.99 14.23
N GLU A 160 8.41 -3.61 13.39
CA GLU A 160 9.75 -3.23 13.83
C GLU A 160 9.77 -1.93 14.64
N THR A 161 8.96 -0.92 14.25
CA THR A 161 9.03 0.43 14.82
C THR A 161 7.90 0.75 15.79
N GLY A 162 6.79 0.01 15.74
CA GLY A 162 5.55 0.40 16.41
C GLY A 162 4.86 1.62 15.78
N ASP A 163 5.30 2.09 14.61
CA ASP A 163 4.77 3.29 13.94
C ASP A 163 4.16 2.94 12.56
N LEU A 164 2.84 2.81 12.54
CA LEU A 164 2.09 2.51 11.32
C LEU A 164 2.02 3.72 10.38
N GLU A 165 1.91 4.96 10.88
CA GLU A 165 1.85 6.16 10.03
C GLU A 165 3.19 6.38 9.32
N GLY A 166 4.30 6.25 10.05
CA GLY A 166 5.65 6.28 9.50
C GLY A 166 5.89 5.18 8.47
N ALA A 167 5.44 3.95 8.76
CA ALA A 167 5.55 2.82 7.84
C ALA A 167 4.76 3.05 6.54
N ILE A 168 3.53 3.58 6.62
CA ILE A 168 2.75 3.98 5.43
C ILE A 168 3.53 5.01 4.63
N ARG A 169 4.05 6.07 5.28
CA ARG A 169 4.81 7.13 4.62
C ARG A 169 6.04 6.57 3.90
N GLU A 170 6.83 5.72 4.54
CA GLU A 170 8.04 5.13 3.94
C GLU A 170 7.73 4.25 2.71
N ALA A 171 6.64 3.48 2.75
CA ALA A 171 6.23 2.60 1.66
C ALA A 171 5.40 3.31 0.56
N GLN A 172 4.95 4.54 0.80
CA GLN A 172 4.02 5.25 -0.08
C GLN A 172 4.68 5.68 -1.39
N PRO A 173 4.19 5.22 -2.56
CA PRO A 173 4.62 5.73 -3.86
C PRO A 173 4.25 7.20 -4.03
N ALA A 174 5.07 7.96 -4.75
CA ALA A 174 4.83 9.38 -5.01
C ALA A 174 3.43 9.66 -5.62
N ARG A 175 2.89 8.75 -6.45
CA ARG A 175 1.54 8.88 -7.01
C ARG A 175 0.44 8.94 -5.93
N ASP A 176 0.59 8.15 -4.87
CA ASP A 176 -0.41 7.99 -3.82
C ASP A 176 -0.28 9.15 -2.82
N ALA A 177 0.96 9.57 -2.54
CA ALA A 177 1.25 10.79 -1.80
C ALA A 177 0.64 12.03 -2.48
N VAL A 178 0.86 12.20 -3.79
CA VAL A 178 0.31 13.31 -4.58
C VAL A 178 -1.21 13.28 -4.61
N LEU A 179 -1.81 12.09 -4.77
CA LEU A 179 -3.25 11.93 -4.71
C LEU A 179 -3.80 12.40 -3.36
N ARG A 180 -3.23 11.90 -2.25
CA ARG A 180 -3.67 12.28 -0.91
C ARG A 180 -3.46 13.77 -0.64
N ALA A 181 -2.29 14.31 -0.99
CA ALA A 181 -1.98 15.72 -0.87
C ALA A 181 -2.98 16.59 -1.63
N SER A 182 -3.36 16.23 -2.86
CA SER A 182 -4.32 17.01 -3.66
C SER A 182 -5.69 17.16 -2.97
N ILE A 183 -6.13 16.12 -2.26
CA ILE A 183 -7.40 16.11 -1.51
C ILE A 183 -7.28 16.93 -0.22
N GLU A 184 -6.18 16.78 0.52
CA GLU A 184 -5.94 17.55 1.74
C GLU A 184 -5.79 19.04 1.45
N ILE A 185 -5.06 19.41 0.40
CA ILE A 185 -4.93 20.80 -0.06
C ILE A 185 -6.33 21.35 -0.33
N GLN A 186 -7.17 20.69 -1.14
CA GLN A 186 -8.55 21.15 -1.35
C GLN A 186 -9.35 21.31 -0.06
N ARG A 187 -9.20 20.39 0.90
CA ARG A 187 -9.88 20.48 2.20
C ARG A 187 -9.41 21.70 2.99
N ILE A 188 -8.10 21.99 3.01
CA ILE A 188 -7.53 23.17 3.66
C ILE A 188 -8.04 24.44 2.99
N LEU A 189 -7.95 24.51 1.66
CA LEU A 189 -8.39 25.66 0.87
C LEU A 189 -9.86 26.02 1.09
N ARG A 190 -10.74 25.01 1.18
CA ARG A 190 -12.18 25.23 1.46
C ARG A 190 -12.45 25.84 2.82
N LYS A 191 -11.53 25.69 3.78
CA LYS A 191 -11.66 26.25 5.13
C LYS A 191 -11.05 27.65 5.24
N THR A 192 -10.30 28.09 4.23
CA THR A 192 -9.56 29.34 4.26
C THR A 192 -10.26 30.38 3.38
N ASN A 193 -10.71 31.48 3.99
CA ASN A 193 -11.30 32.63 3.29
C ASN A 193 -10.26 33.66 2.80
N LYS A 194 -8.97 33.32 2.80
CA LYS A 194 -7.87 34.22 2.45
C LYS A 194 -7.21 33.79 1.15
N ASP A 195 -6.74 34.77 0.39
CA ASP A 195 -5.77 34.54 -0.68
C ASP A 195 -4.48 34.00 -0.06
N LEU A 196 -3.98 32.89 -0.60
CA LEU A 196 -2.81 32.22 -0.08
C LEU A 196 -1.56 32.73 -0.78
N GLY A 197 -0.57 33.13 0.01
CA GLY A 197 0.76 33.45 -0.45
C GLY A 197 1.70 32.25 -0.46
N PHE A 198 2.94 32.50 -0.84
CA PHE A 198 3.99 31.48 -0.89
C PHE A 198 4.32 30.89 0.49
N TYR A 199 4.34 31.72 1.53
CA TYR A 199 4.59 31.26 2.89
C TYR A 199 3.50 30.32 3.41
N ASP A 200 2.23 30.57 3.09
CA ASP A 200 1.15 29.66 3.43
C ASP A 200 1.30 28.31 2.72
N LEU A 201 1.67 28.32 1.43
CA LEU A 201 1.96 27.08 0.68
C LEU A 201 3.12 26.30 1.29
N MET A 202 4.15 27.00 1.78
CA MET A 202 5.28 26.40 2.46
C MET A 202 4.88 25.74 3.78
N GLU A 203 3.99 26.35 4.55
CA GLU A 203 3.45 25.74 5.77
C GLU A 203 2.60 24.51 5.46
N ILE A 204 1.73 24.58 4.44
CA ILE A 204 0.96 23.43 3.97
C ILE A 204 1.90 22.29 3.55
N TYR A 205 2.91 22.58 2.74
CA TYR A 205 3.88 21.58 2.29
C TYR A 205 4.63 20.94 3.47
N ARG A 206 5.17 21.75 4.39
CA ARG A 206 5.88 21.25 5.58
C ARG A 206 4.97 20.37 6.43
N SER A 207 3.72 20.77 6.63
CA SER A 207 2.74 19.98 7.37
C SER A 207 2.48 18.64 6.68
N LEU A 208 2.20 18.63 5.37
CA LEU A 208 1.94 17.41 4.61
C LEU A 208 3.15 16.47 4.58
N LYS A 209 4.37 16.99 4.42
CA LYS A 209 5.61 16.21 4.35
C LYS A 209 5.93 15.43 5.63
N THR A 210 5.39 15.84 6.77
CA THR A 210 5.60 15.09 8.04
C THR A 210 5.00 13.70 7.99
N TRP A 211 3.92 13.49 7.21
CA TRP A 211 3.16 12.24 7.20
C TRP A 211 2.86 11.69 5.78
N LEU A 212 3.20 12.42 4.72
CA LEU A 212 3.18 11.95 3.33
C LEU A 212 4.59 11.87 2.75
N ASN A 213 4.81 10.91 1.85
CA ASN A 213 6.02 10.85 1.02
C ASN A 213 5.94 11.87 -0.11
N LEU A 214 5.92 13.14 0.28
CA LEU A 214 5.69 14.28 -0.60
C LEU A 214 6.98 15.11 -0.70
N ASP A 215 7.52 15.18 -1.91
CA ASP A 215 8.60 16.09 -2.27
C ASP A 215 8.05 17.38 -2.92
N GLU A 216 8.95 18.28 -3.28
CA GLU A 216 8.66 19.57 -3.88
C GLU A 216 7.90 19.45 -5.21
N LEU A 217 8.29 18.47 -6.03
CA LEU A 217 7.66 18.18 -7.31
C LEU A 217 6.27 17.55 -7.09
N GLY A 218 6.13 16.73 -6.06
CA GLY A 218 4.88 16.16 -5.60
C GLY A 218 3.91 17.25 -5.16
N MET A 219 4.39 18.25 -4.41
CA MET A 219 3.57 19.43 -4.04
C MET A 219 3.05 20.15 -5.28
N LEU A 220 3.92 20.44 -6.26
CA LEU A 220 3.52 21.04 -7.53
C LEU A 220 2.43 20.18 -8.24
N ARG A 221 2.65 18.88 -8.35
CA ARG A 221 1.71 17.95 -8.98
C ARG A 221 0.38 17.88 -8.23
N ALA A 222 0.40 17.95 -6.90
CA ALA A 222 -0.79 17.96 -6.07
C ALA A 222 -1.63 19.23 -6.30
N LEU A 223 -1.00 20.40 -6.38
CA LEU A 223 -1.66 21.68 -6.70
C LEU A 223 -2.31 21.66 -8.09
N ILE A 224 -1.58 21.15 -9.09
CA ILE A 224 -2.13 20.99 -10.46
C ILE A 224 -3.32 20.03 -10.45
N ARG A 225 -3.16 18.87 -9.81
CA ARG A 225 -4.21 17.83 -9.72
C ARG A 225 -5.46 18.34 -9.04
N CYS A 226 -5.30 19.23 -8.07
CA CYS A 226 -6.41 19.79 -7.31
C CYS A 226 -7.06 21.02 -7.96
N GLY A 227 -6.59 21.42 -9.16
CA GLY A 227 -7.15 22.50 -9.96
C GLY A 227 -6.61 23.89 -9.65
N ARG A 228 -5.65 24.03 -8.74
CA ARG A 228 -5.07 25.32 -8.33
C ARG A 228 -3.80 25.66 -9.11
N ARG A 229 -3.97 25.88 -10.42
CA ARG A 229 -2.86 26.24 -11.31
C ARG A 229 -2.20 27.57 -10.92
N ASP A 230 -2.99 28.51 -10.42
CA ASP A 230 -2.54 29.77 -9.84
C ASP A 230 -1.50 29.56 -8.72
N LEU A 231 -1.80 28.65 -7.77
CA LEU A 231 -0.90 28.31 -6.67
C LEU A 231 0.26 27.43 -7.13
N ALA A 232 0.05 26.57 -8.14
CA ALA A 232 1.12 25.78 -8.75
C ALA A 232 2.18 26.69 -9.43
N ASP A 233 1.74 27.74 -10.12
CA ASP A 233 2.62 28.71 -10.77
C ASP A 233 3.35 29.57 -9.74
N LEU A 234 2.69 29.91 -8.62
CA LEU A 234 3.35 30.57 -7.48
C LEU A 234 4.43 29.66 -6.87
N TRP A 235 4.10 28.40 -6.58
CA TRP A 235 5.05 27.40 -6.06
C TRP A 235 6.26 27.23 -6.99
N ARG A 236 6.01 27.07 -8.29
CA ARG A 236 7.07 26.88 -9.30
C ARG A 236 8.02 28.08 -9.35
N ARG A 237 7.47 29.31 -9.36
CA ARG A 237 8.26 30.55 -9.47
C ARG A 237 9.04 30.91 -8.21
N SER A 238 8.58 30.50 -7.05
CA SER A 238 9.19 30.88 -5.76
C SER A 238 10.05 29.78 -5.15
N TYR A 239 9.75 28.50 -5.41
CA TYR A 239 10.49 27.39 -4.81
C TYR A 239 11.47 26.71 -5.79
N MET A 240 11.03 26.46 -7.03
CA MET A 240 11.79 25.59 -7.95
C MET A 240 12.85 26.34 -8.78
N THR A 241 12.74 27.66 -8.89
CA THR A 241 13.75 28.53 -9.51
C THR A 241 14.91 28.84 -8.57
N GLU A 242 14.66 28.94 -7.25
CA GLU A 242 15.69 29.18 -6.25
C GLU A 242 16.41 27.89 -5.81
N LYS A 243 15.74 26.74 -5.88
CA LYS A 243 16.32 25.40 -5.66
C LYS A 243 15.72 24.40 -6.66
N PRO A 244 16.27 24.27 -7.87
CA PRO A 244 15.83 23.25 -8.80
C PRO A 244 16.03 21.86 -8.18
N PRO A 245 15.03 20.96 -8.23
CA PRO A 245 15.24 19.58 -7.80
C PRO A 245 16.32 18.92 -8.66
N GLN A 246 17.19 18.12 -8.05
CA GLN A 246 18.22 17.38 -8.78
C GLN A 246 17.57 16.50 -9.86
N GLY A 247 17.95 16.70 -11.12
CA GLY A 247 17.48 15.90 -12.27
C GLY A 247 16.38 16.51 -13.14
N LEU A 248 16.04 17.79 -12.97
CA LEU A 248 14.98 18.47 -13.76
C LEU A 248 15.46 19.17 -15.04
N GLU A 249 16.75 19.15 -15.36
CA GLU A 249 17.31 19.88 -16.50
C GLU A 249 16.94 19.32 -17.89
N SER A 250 16.23 18.18 -18.00
CA SER A 250 16.06 17.51 -19.30
C SER A 250 14.67 17.01 -19.68
N LYS A 251 13.59 17.31 -18.91
CA LYS A 251 12.26 16.70 -19.19
C LYS A 251 11.05 17.64 -19.27
N LEU A 252 11.25 18.94 -19.44
CA LEU A 252 10.13 19.89 -19.61
C LEU A 252 10.10 20.59 -20.98
N TYR A 253 10.85 20.08 -21.96
CA TYR A 253 10.75 20.49 -23.36
C TYR A 253 10.44 19.30 -24.27
N VAL A 254 9.29 18.64 -24.07
CA VAL A 254 8.47 17.99 -25.12
C VAL A 254 7.03 17.96 -24.64
#